data_AF-A0A955R7P4-F1
#
_entry.id   AF-A0A955R7P4-F1
#
_cell.length_a   1.000
_cell.length_b   1.000
_cell.length_c   1.000
_cell.angle_alpha   90.00
_cell.angle_beta   90.00
_cell.angle_gamma   90.00
#
_symmetry.space_group_name_H-M   'P 1'
#
loop_
_entity.id
_entity.type
_entity.pdbx_description
1 polymer ?
#
loop_
_entity_poly.entity_id
_entity_poly.type
_entity_poly.pdbx_seq_one_letter_code
_entity_poly.pdbx_strand_id
1 'polypeptide(L)'
;DRGEALFADVGCDACHVPNMTTEDGVDVPLFSDLLLHDVAPDGFLGIADGVATTRQFRTPPLWGLGQTAPYMHDGRADTIEEAIARHEAEGDASRQAYEMLSEAERGDLLAFLRSL
;
A
#
# COMPACT_ATOMS: atom_id res chain seq x y z
N ASP A 1 12.13 -12.70 2.67
CA ASP A 1 13.35 -11.90 2.99
C ASP A 1 13.12 -10.92 4.14
N ARG A 2 14.15 -10.23 4.69
CA ARG A 2 13.96 -9.26 5.79
C ARG A 2 12.97 -8.13 5.44
N GLY A 3 13.00 -7.64 4.20
CA GLY A 3 12.05 -6.61 3.74
C GLY A 3 10.60 -7.08 3.70
N GLU A 4 10.37 -8.33 3.31
CA GLU A 4 9.03 -8.96 3.34
C GLU A 4 8.54 -9.19 4.78
N ALA A 5 9.42 -9.57 5.70
CA ALA A 5 9.06 -9.66 7.12
C ALA A 5 8.67 -8.28 7.68
N LEU A 6 9.46 -7.24 7.35
CA LEU A 6 9.14 -5.85 7.73
C LEU A 6 7.83 -5.36 7.14
N PHE A 7 7.46 -5.81 5.93
CA PHE A 7 6.18 -5.46 5.31
C PHE A 7 4.99 -5.92 6.16
N ALA A 8 5.07 -7.13 6.71
CA ALA A 8 4.07 -7.65 7.66
C ALA A 8 4.18 -6.95 9.04
N ASP A 9 5.39 -6.75 9.56
CA ASP A 9 5.60 -6.13 10.88
C ASP A 9 5.12 -4.67 10.95
N VAL A 10 5.23 -3.92 9.85
CA VAL A 10 4.70 -2.56 9.69
C VAL A 10 3.16 -2.57 9.50
N GLY A 11 2.59 -3.72 9.17
CA GLY A 11 1.15 -3.90 8.92
C GLY A 11 0.70 -3.52 7.51
N CYS A 12 1.62 -3.41 6.54
CA CYS A 12 1.25 -3.15 5.16
C CYS A 12 0.34 -4.25 4.58
N ASP A 13 0.54 -5.49 5.04
CA ASP A 13 -0.20 -6.69 4.64
C ASP A 13 -1.67 -6.71 5.09
N ALA A 14 -2.08 -5.77 5.96
CA ALA A 14 -3.48 -5.65 6.38
C ALA A 14 -4.43 -5.33 5.20
N CYS A 15 -3.94 -4.58 4.20
CA CYS A 15 -4.67 -4.27 2.95
C CYS A 15 -3.92 -4.82 1.73
N HIS A 16 -2.59 -4.69 1.71
CA HIS A 16 -1.75 -5.25 0.64
C HIS A 16 -1.44 -6.74 0.88
N VAL A 17 -2.52 -7.53 1.01
CA VAL A 17 -2.47 -8.95 1.38
C VAL A 17 -1.59 -9.73 0.40
N PRO A 18 -0.56 -10.47 0.86
CA PRO A 18 0.46 -11.06 -0.01
C PRO A 18 -0.10 -11.97 -1.10
N ASN A 19 -1.09 -12.80 -0.78
CA ASN A 19 -1.67 -13.77 -1.71
C ASN A 19 -3.19 -13.68 -1.75
N MET A 20 -3.75 -13.82 -2.95
CA MET A 20 -5.16 -14.10 -3.19
C MET A 20 -5.28 -15.52 -3.75
N THR A 21 -6.05 -16.36 -3.09
CA THR A 21 -6.33 -17.72 -3.58
C THR A 21 -7.51 -17.69 -4.55
N THR A 22 -7.31 -18.20 -5.76
CA THR A 22 -8.38 -18.36 -6.76
C THR A 22 -9.37 -19.46 -6.36
N GLU A 23 -10.51 -19.54 -7.05
CA GLU A 23 -11.53 -20.58 -6.80
C GLU A 23 -10.98 -22.00 -6.97
N ASP A 24 -10.01 -22.21 -7.89
CA ASP A 24 -9.34 -23.48 -8.13
C ASP A 24 -8.13 -23.74 -7.19
N GLY A 25 -7.91 -22.87 -6.20
CA GLY A 25 -6.91 -23.07 -5.15
C GLY A 25 -5.49 -22.65 -5.54
N VAL A 26 -5.34 -21.80 -6.56
CA VAL A 26 -4.04 -21.24 -6.96
C VAL A 26 -3.79 -19.96 -6.18
N ASP A 27 -2.65 -19.90 -5.48
CA ASP A 27 -2.22 -18.67 -4.82
C ASP A 27 -1.59 -17.72 -5.84
N VAL A 28 -2.13 -16.52 -5.90
CA VAL A 28 -1.68 -15.42 -6.74
C VAL A 28 -1.07 -14.35 -5.83
N PRO A 29 0.24 -14.06 -5.90
CA PRO A 29 0.93 -13.20 -4.95
C PRO A 29 0.63 -11.72 -5.21
N LEU A 30 -0.63 -11.30 -5.11
CA LEU A 30 -1.16 -10.01 -5.58
C LEU A 30 -0.67 -8.80 -4.77
N PHE A 31 -0.38 -8.99 -3.49
CA PHE A 31 -0.15 -7.89 -2.53
C PHE A 31 -1.30 -6.87 -2.52
N SER A 32 -2.52 -7.38 -2.50
CA SER A 32 -3.77 -6.62 -2.48
C SER A 32 -4.93 -7.54 -2.11
N ASP A 33 -5.89 -6.99 -1.36
CA ASP A 33 -7.19 -7.61 -1.11
C ASP A 33 -8.28 -7.19 -2.12
N LEU A 34 -7.97 -6.26 -3.02
CA LEU A 34 -8.89 -5.63 -3.97
C LEU A 34 -10.10 -4.93 -3.33
N LEU A 35 -10.06 -4.66 -2.01
CA LEU A 35 -11.11 -3.96 -1.28
C LEU A 35 -10.89 -2.45 -1.33
N LEU A 36 -11.93 -1.70 -0.91
CA LEU A 36 -11.91 -0.25 -0.79
C LEU A 36 -11.52 0.15 0.64
N HIS A 37 -10.51 1.01 0.77
CA HIS A 37 -10.02 1.52 2.05
C HIS A 37 -9.95 3.03 2.06
N ASP A 38 -10.30 3.62 3.20
CA ASP A 38 -10.09 5.04 3.48
C ASP A 38 -8.60 5.28 3.79
N VAL A 39 -7.88 5.85 2.83
CA VAL A 39 -6.43 6.09 2.93
C VAL A 39 -6.05 7.54 2.68
N ALA A 40 -7.03 8.45 2.64
CA ALA A 40 -6.85 9.85 2.23
C ALA A 40 -7.22 10.84 3.35
N PRO A 41 -6.70 12.08 3.32
CA PRO A 41 -6.97 13.09 4.35
C PRO A 41 -8.42 13.53 4.46
N ASP A 42 -8.76 14.14 5.61
CA ASP A 42 -10.04 14.83 5.82
C ASP A 42 -10.25 15.91 4.76
N GLY A 43 -11.42 15.85 4.12
CA GLY A 43 -11.75 16.77 3.02
C GLY A 43 -11.03 16.49 1.70
N PHE A 44 -10.45 15.30 1.49
CA PHE A 44 -9.89 14.92 0.19
C PHE A 44 -10.94 15.12 -0.92
N LEU A 45 -10.58 15.96 -1.89
CA LEU A 45 -11.43 16.30 -3.02
C LEU A 45 -11.37 15.17 -4.05
N GLY A 46 -12.53 14.70 -4.49
CA GLY A 46 -12.63 13.61 -5.45
C GLY A 46 -14.07 13.40 -5.88
N ILE A 47 -14.31 12.28 -6.56
CA ILE A 47 -15.64 11.86 -7.01
C ILE A 47 -16.03 10.63 -6.21
N ALA A 48 -17.14 10.70 -5.48
CA ALA A 48 -17.72 9.54 -4.81
C ALA A 48 -18.38 8.61 -5.86
N ASP A 49 -18.35 7.30 -5.61
CA ASP A 49 -18.96 6.29 -6.49
C ASP A 49 -19.85 5.34 -5.67
N GLY A 50 -21.17 5.43 -5.89
CA GLY A 50 -22.15 4.66 -5.15
C GLY A 50 -22.07 4.90 -3.64
N VAL A 51 -21.62 3.89 -2.90
CA VAL A 51 -21.45 3.95 -1.44
C VAL A 51 -20.01 4.29 -1.02
N ALA A 52 -19.07 4.35 -1.96
CA ALA A 52 -17.68 4.70 -1.69
C ALA A 52 -17.53 6.21 -1.52
N THR A 53 -16.82 6.64 -0.48
CA THR A 53 -16.51 8.05 -0.26
C THR A 53 -15.39 8.53 -1.19
N THR A 54 -15.14 9.85 -1.24
CA THR A 54 -14.03 10.43 -2.02
C THR A 54 -12.64 10.01 -1.52
N ARG A 55 -12.57 9.34 -0.37
CA ARG A 55 -11.32 8.93 0.29
C ARG A 55 -11.07 7.43 0.18
N GLN A 56 -12.07 6.69 -0.29
CA GLN A 56 -12.00 5.24 -0.39
C GLN A 56 -11.46 4.84 -1.74
N PHE A 57 -10.35 4.11 -1.70
CA PHE A 57 -9.62 3.69 -2.88
C PHE A 57 -9.40 2.20 -2.84
N ARG A 58 -9.42 1.57 -4.01
CA ARG A 58 -9.16 0.14 -4.11
C ARG A 58 -7.67 -0.08 -3.87
N THR A 59 -7.30 -1.01 -3.01
CA THR A 59 -5.90 -1.41 -2.84
C THR A 59 -5.36 -1.91 -4.19
N PRO A 60 -4.42 -1.20 -4.85
CA PRO A 60 -3.85 -1.68 -6.11
C PRO A 60 -2.92 -2.87 -5.84
N PRO A 61 -2.89 -3.90 -6.71
CA PRO A 61 -1.83 -4.90 -6.68
C PRO A 61 -0.45 -4.22 -6.75
N LEU A 62 0.50 -4.69 -5.95
CA LEU A 62 1.85 -4.10 -5.92
C LEU A 62 2.80 -4.66 -7.00
N TRP A 63 2.28 -5.42 -7.96
CA TRP A 63 3.08 -5.95 -9.07
C TRP A 63 3.69 -4.84 -9.92
N GLY A 64 5.01 -4.92 -10.11
CA GLY A 64 5.78 -3.93 -10.85
C GLY A 64 5.84 -2.57 -10.17
N LEU A 65 5.58 -2.46 -8.85
CA LEU A 65 5.54 -1.18 -8.12
C LEU A 65 6.81 -0.35 -8.34
N GLY A 66 7.97 -0.99 -8.47
CA GLY A 66 9.24 -0.31 -8.75
C GLY A 66 9.32 0.42 -10.09
N GLN A 67 8.33 0.25 -10.99
CA GLN A 67 8.34 0.74 -12.37
C GLN A 67 7.10 1.57 -12.75
N THR A 68 6.18 1.83 -11.81
CA THR A 68 4.85 2.40 -12.10
C THR A 68 4.62 3.81 -11.57
N ALA A 69 5.66 4.49 -11.09
CA ALA A 69 5.56 5.90 -10.69
C ALA A 69 4.95 6.78 -11.80
N PRO A 70 4.18 7.84 -11.46
CA PRO A 70 3.89 8.31 -10.10
C PRO A 70 2.81 7.49 -9.38
N TYR A 71 2.78 7.61 -8.05
CA TYR A 71 1.93 6.84 -7.14
C TYR A 71 0.76 7.66 -6.59
N MET A 72 -0.12 6.96 -5.86
CA MET A 72 -1.44 7.43 -5.40
C MET A 72 -2.44 7.61 -6.55
N HIS A 73 -3.73 7.66 -6.20
CA HIS A 73 -4.81 7.78 -7.19
C HIS A 73 -4.81 9.10 -7.99
N ASP A 74 -4.15 10.14 -7.47
CA ASP A 74 -4.00 11.45 -8.09
C ASP A 74 -2.59 11.70 -8.64
N GLY A 75 -1.70 10.70 -8.58
CA GLY A 75 -0.34 10.79 -9.12
C GLY A 75 0.57 11.79 -8.41
N ARG A 76 0.26 12.18 -7.17
CA ARG A 76 0.97 13.26 -6.44
C ARG A 76 2.25 12.83 -5.72
N ALA A 77 2.65 11.56 -5.83
CA ALA A 77 3.84 11.02 -5.18
C ALA A 77 4.80 10.46 -6.23
N ASP A 78 6.03 10.97 -6.27
CA ASP A 78 7.04 10.57 -7.24
C ASP A 78 7.85 9.35 -6.77
N THR A 79 7.79 9.05 -5.46
CA THR A 79 8.54 7.95 -4.82
C THR A 79 7.64 7.06 -3.96
N ILE A 80 8.09 5.83 -3.69
CA ILE A 80 7.37 4.89 -2.81
C ILE A 80 7.29 5.46 -1.40
N GLU A 81 8.37 6.07 -0.93
CA GLU A 81 8.47 6.74 0.36
C GLU A 81 7.43 7.86 0.48
N GLU A 82 7.27 8.68 -0.56
CA GLU A 82 6.24 9.72 -0.63
C GLU A 82 4.81 9.15 -0.66
N ALA A 83 4.61 7.99 -1.28
CA ALA A 83 3.33 7.29 -1.28
C ALA A 83 2.99 6.75 0.11
N ILE A 84 3.94 6.11 0.78
CA ILE A 84 3.79 5.63 2.17
C ILE A 84 3.44 6.81 3.10
N ALA A 85 4.17 7.93 3.00
CA ALA A 85 3.93 9.12 3.82
C ALA A 85 2.53 9.76 3.63
N ARG A 86 1.81 9.40 2.57
CA ARG A 86 0.46 9.93 2.26
C ARG A 86 -0.68 8.99 2.67
N HIS A 87 -0.37 7.84 3.26
CA HIS A 87 -1.39 6.96 3.84
C HIS A 87 -1.92 7.59 5.13
N GLU A 88 -3.19 7.98 5.11
CA GLU A 88 -3.91 8.49 6.26
C GLU A 88 -5.05 7.53 6.64
N ALA A 89 -5.84 7.89 7.67
CA ALA A 89 -6.97 7.10 8.15
C ALA A 89 -6.62 5.62 8.41
N GLU A 90 -7.15 4.67 7.62
CA GLU A 90 -6.89 3.23 7.84
C GLU A 90 -5.41 2.88 7.66
N GLY A 91 -4.68 3.61 6.81
CA GLY A 91 -3.24 3.40 6.57
C GLY A 91 -2.31 4.13 7.54
N ASP A 92 -2.85 4.96 8.44
CA ASP A 92 -2.05 5.85 9.28
C ASP A 92 -1.14 5.09 10.27
N ALA A 93 -1.63 3.98 10.83
CA ALA A 93 -0.84 3.15 11.74
C ALA A 93 0.40 2.57 11.04
N SER A 94 0.25 2.07 9.81
CA SER A 94 1.37 1.53 9.02
C SER A 94 2.33 2.63 8.57
N ARG A 95 1.81 3.81 8.19
CA ARG A 95 2.65 4.98 7.91
C ARG A 95 3.54 5.32 9.12
N GLN A 96 2.95 5.42 10.31
CA GLN A 96 3.70 5.72 11.54
C GLN A 96 4.70 4.61 11.89
N ALA A 97 4.34 3.33 11.72
CA ALA A 97 5.25 2.22 11.95
C ALA A 97 6.45 2.26 11.00
N TYR A 98 6.24 2.55 9.72
CA TYR A 98 7.31 2.79 8.75
C TYR A 98 8.22 3.97 9.17
N GLU A 99 7.64 5.06 9.65
CA GLU A 99 8.38 6.22 10.16
C GLU A 99 9.20 5.90 11.42
N MET A 100 8.90 4.84 12.16
CA MET A 100 9.69 4.40 13.31
C MET A 100 10.83 3.44 12.95
N LEU A 101 10.85 2.88 11.74
CA LEU A 101 11.93 2.01 11.29
C LEU A 101 13.27 2.75 11.23
N SER A 102 14.35 2.03 11.53
CA SER A 102 15.70 2.51 11.26
C SER A 102 15.95 2.68 9.76
N GLU A 103 16.96 3.47 9.39
CA GLU A 103 17.31 3.70 7.98
C GLU A 103 17.61 2.38 7.23
N ALA A 104 18.28 1.43 7.90
CA ALA A 104 18.57 0.12 7.33
C ALA A 104 17.29 -0.70 7.09
N GLU A 105 16.35 -0.69 8.03
CA GLU A 105 15.07 -1.40 7.89
C GLU A 105 14.20 -0.78 6.78
N ARG A 106 14.14 0.55 6.70
CA ARG A 106 13.47 1.22 5.58
C ARG A 106 14.10 0.82 4.25
N GLY A 107 15.42 0.77 4.18
CA GLY A 107 16.15 0.29 3.00
C GLY A 107 15.74 -1.12 2.58
N ASP A 108 15.67 -2.05 3.54
CA ASP A 108 15.28 -3.44 3.28
C ASP A 108 13.82 -3.56 2.80
N LEU A 109 12.89 -2.83 3.45
CA LEU A 109 11.48 -2.81 3.04
C LEU A 109 11.30 -2.21 1.64
N LEU A 110 11.97 -1.09 1.35
CA LEU A 110 11.89 -0.46 0.03
C LEU A 110 12.53 -1.31 -1.06
N ALA A 111 13.59 -2.06 -0.76
CA ALA A 111 14.18 -3.02 -1.69
C ALA A 111 13.18 -4.13 -2.04
N PHE A 112 12.47 -4.65 -1.04
CA PHE A 112 11.39 -5.62 -1.25
C PHE A 112 10.27 -5.02 -2.11
N LEU A 113 9.74 -3.85 -1.77
CA LEU A 113 8.68 -3.17 -2.52
C LEU A 113 9.05 -2.90 -3.98
N ARG A 114 10.32 -2.57 -4.27
CA ARG A 114 10.82 -2.38 -5.66
C ARG A 114 10.97 -3.69 -6.44
N SER A 115 11.02 -4.82 -5.75
CA SER A 115 11.16 -6.16 -6.36
C SER A 115 9.83 -6.80 -6.75
N LEU A 116 8.71 -6.24 -6.27
CA LEU A 116 7.35 -6.66 -6.60
C LEU A 116 6.96 -6.30 -8.03
#